data_AF-A0A662KWF3-F1
#
_entry.id   AF-A0A662KWF3-F1
#
_cell.length_a   1.000
_cell.length_b   1.000
_cell.length_c   1.000
_cell.angle_alpha   90.00
_cell.angle_beta   90.00
_cell.angle_gamma   90.00
#
_symmetry.space_group_name_H-M   'P 1'
#
loop_
_entity.id
_entity.type
_entity.pdbx_description
1 polymer ?
#
loop_
_entity_poly.entity_id
_entity_poly.type
_entity_poly.pdbx_seq_one_letter_code
_entity_poly.pdbx_strand_id
1 'polypeptide(L)'
;FGIKVLPIIGQIVIGDVTVKVDADSDIKRVEFLLPLACHCGREIMHVDTTPPFEWEWKMDYDDDEIRDEGFTELYVRGYDANWNEYGDGITLYKVKL
;
A
#
# COMPACT_ATOMS: atom_id res chain seq x y z
N PHE A 1 2.31 18.48 -4.04
CA PHE A 1 2.20 17.44 -3.00
C PHE A 1 1.14 16.46 -3.42
N GLY A 2 1.55 15.49 -4.23
CA GLY A 2 0.72 14.39 -4.66
C GLY A 2 1.44 13.07 -4.40
N ILE A 3 0.68 12.09 -3.95
CA ILE A 3 1.06 10.69 -3.96
C ILE A 3 0.04 10.00 -4.86
N LYS A 4 0.52 9.21 -5.80
CA LYS A 4 -0.34 8.40 -6.67
C LYS A 4 0.12 6.96 -6.58
N VAL A 5 -0.82 6.09 -6.23
CA VAL A 5 -0.58 4.65 -6.10
C VAL A 5 -0.99 3.93 -7.38
N LEU A 6 -0.18 2.95 -7.76
CA LEU A 6 -0.50 1.93 -8.74
C LEU A 6 -0.50 0.57 -8.05
N PRO A 7 -1.46 -0.35 -8.33
CA PRO A 7 -2.49 -0.31 -9.37
C PRO A 7 -3.57 0.77 -9.18
N ILE A 8 -4.36 1.06 -10.21
CA ILE A 8 -5.41 2.09 -10.13
C ILE A 8 -6.66 1.56 -9.42
N ILE A 9 -7.47 2.47 -8.86
CA ILE A 9 -8.72 2.15 -8.16
C ILE A 9 -9.63 1.26 -9.03
N GLY A 10 -10.17 0.20 -8.42
CA GLY A 10 -11.13 -0.72 -9.06
C GLY A 10 -10.50 -1.79 -9.95
N GLN A 11 -9.17 -1.87 -10.02
CA GLN A 11 -8.48 -2.91 -10.76
C GLN A 11 -8.61 -4.28 -10.05
N ILE A 12 -8.87 -5.33 -10.83
CA ILE A 12 -8.72 -6.72 -10.39
C ILE A 12 -7.24 -7.09 -10.54
N VAL A 13 -6.63 -7.56 -9.47
CA VAL A 13 -5.24 -8.03 -9.45
C VAL A 13 -5.18 -9.49 -9.01
N ILE A 14 -4.28 -10.25 -9.61
CA ILE A 14 -4.22 -11.72 -9.44
C ILE A 14 -2.79 -12.06 -9.02
N GLY A 15 -2.64 -12.83 -7.93
CA GLY A 15 -1.32 -13.24 -7.46
C GLY A 15 -0.56 -12.14 -6.72
N ASP A 16 0.77 -12.22 -6.79
CA ASP A 16 1.68 -11.20 -6.28
C ASP A 16 1.54 -9.90 -7.08
N VAL A 17 1.54 -8.76 -6.37
CA VAL A 17 1.31 -7.45 -6.97
C VAL A 17 2.46 -6.52 -6.64
N THR A 18 3.03 -5.89 -7.66
CA THR A 18 3.96 -4.77 -7.45
C THR A 18 3.15 -3.49 -7.28
N VAL A 19 3.18 -2.94 -6.08
CA VAL A 19 2.67 -1.61 -5.80
C VAL A 19 3.76 -0.60 -6.13
N LYS A 20 3.40 0.46 -6.84
CA LYS A 20 4.31 1.58 -7.13
C LYS A 20 3.69 2.89 -6.66
N VAL A 21 4.53 3.73 -6.07
CA VAL A 21 4.13 5.05 -5.61
C VAL A 21 4.90 6.12 -6.38
N ASP A 22 4.15 6.92 -7.13
CA ASP A 22 4.65 8.16 -7.72
C ASP A 22 4.44 9.28 -6.71
N ALA A 23 5.54 9.86 -6.25
CA ALA A 23 5.56 10.85 -5.17
C ALA A 23 6.52 12.00 -5.52
N ASP A 24 6.21 13.18 -5.01
CA ASP A 24 7.06 14.36 -5.18
C ASP A 24 8.48 14.12 -4.59
N SER A 25 9.50 14.76 -5.19
CA SER A 25 10.92 14.52 -4.86
C SER A 25 11.33 14.85 -3.41
N ASP A 26 10.49 15.59 -2.68
CA ASP A 26 10.68 15.96 -1.29
C ASP A 26 10.24 14.86 -0.31
N ILE A 27 9.44 13.87 -0.77
CA ILE A 27 9.11 12.68 0.01
C ILE A 27 10.36 11.84 0.24
N LYS A 28 10.55 11.39 1.49
CA LYS A 28 11.73 10.64 1.96
C LYS A 28 11.41 9.23 2.44
N ARG A 29 10.14 8.95 2.70
CA ARG A 29 9.69 7.67 3.24
C ARG A 29 8.27 7.43 2.80
N VAL A 30 7.96 6.21 2.39
CA VAL A 30 6.61 5.72 2.10
C VAL A 30 6.37 4.46 2.93
N GLU A 31 5.31 4.48 3.73
CA GLU A 31 4.77 3.31 4.40
C GLU A 31 3.62 2.75 3.57
N PHE A 32 3.59 1.44 3.37
CA PHE A 32 2.52 0.70 2.72
C PHE A 32 1.73 -0.05 3.77
N LEU A 33 0.41 0.15 3.79
CA LEU A 33 -0.45 -0.35 4.85
C LEU A 33 -1.64 -1.11 4.31
N LEU A 34 -1.96 -2.20 5.00
CA LEU A 34 -3.15 -3.00 4.74
C LEU A 34 -4.11 -2.97 5.94
N PRO A 35 -5.42 -3.10 5.70
CA PRO A 35 -6.42 -3.17 6.75
C PRO A 35 -6.28 -4.47 7.53
N LEU A 36 -6.43 -4.37 8.85
CA LEU A 36 -6.56 -5.54 9.72
C LEU A 36 -7.94 -6.20 9.51
N ALA A 37 -8.01 -7.53 9.57
CA ALA A 37 -9.23 -8.32 9.42
C ALA A 37 -10.29 -7.99 10.49
N CYS A 38 -9.85 -7.61 11.70
CA CYS A 38 -10.72 -7.10 12.78
C CYS A 38 -11.45 -5.79 12.43
N HIS A 39 -11.10 -5.13 11.31
CA HIS A 39 -11.53 -3.77 10.95
C HIS A 39 -11.17 -2.71 12.01
N CYS A 40 -10.20 -3.01 12.87
CA CYS A 40 -9.80 -2.18 14.00
C CYS A 40 -8.64 -1.21 13.68
N GLY A 41 -8.05 -1.32 12.49
CA GLY A 41 -6.96 -0.45 12.07
C GLY A 41 -6.29 -0.89 10.78
N ARG A 42 -5.07 -0.39 10.58
CA ARG A 42 -4.19 -0.73 9.47
C ARG A 42 -2.81 -1.07 10.01
N GLU A 43 -2.19 -2.09 9.43
CA GLU A 43 -0.84 -2.53 9.77
C GLU A 43 0.15 -2.01 8.73
N ILE A 44 1.36 -1.65 9.15
CA ILE A 44 2.44 -1.28 8.22
C ILE A 44 3.07 -2.57 7.69
N MET A 45 2.87 -2.84 6.41
CA MET A 45 3.38 -4.05 5.76
C MET A 45 4.77 -3.85 5.17
N HIS A 46 5.06 -2.63 4.70
CA HIS A 46 6.34 -2.29 4.11
C HIS A 46 6.68 -0.82 4.31
N VAL A 47 7.98 -0.52 4.36
CA VAL A 47 8.51 0.84 4.42
C VAL A 47 9.61 0.95 3.39
N ASP A 48 9.44 1.88 2.46
CA ASP A 48 10.46 2.23 1.48
C ASP A 48 10.95 3.66 1.72
N THR A 49 12.26 3.87 1.63
CA THR A 49 12.93 5.17 1.83
C THR A 49 13.74 5.61 0.62
N THR A 50 13.71 4.84 -0.48
CA THR A 50 14.49 5.11 -1.69
C THR A 50 13.58 5.17 -2.91
N PRO A 51 13.41 6.33 -3.56
CA PRO A 51 12.70 6.41 -4.83
C PRO A 51 13.38 5.59 -5.95
N PRO A 52 12.63 4.97 -6.88
CA PRO A 52 11.16 4.89 -6.93
C PRO A 52 10.63 4.00 -5.80
N PHE A 53 9.56 4.46 -5.13
CA PHE A 53 9.00 3.75 -3.98
C PHE A 53 8.14 2.57 -4.45
N GLU A 54 8.51 1.37 -4.06
CA GLU A 54 7.87 0.14 -4.54
C GLU A 54 7.71 -0.90 -3.43
N TRP A 55 6.66 -1.72 -3.53
CA TRP A 55 6.45 -2.87 -2.66
C TRP A 55 5.98 -4.08 -3.45
N GLU A 56 6.69 -5.19 -3.31
CA GLU A 56 6.24 -6.50 -3.79
C GLU A 56 5.30 -7.10 -2.74
N TRP A 57 4.01 -6.91 -2.94
CA TRP A 57 2.97 -7.44 -2.07
C TRP A 57 2.70 -8.91 -2.41
N LYS A 58 3.33 -9.79 -1.64
CA LYS A 58 3.21 -11.25 -1.76
C LYS A 58 1.93 -11.78 -1.13
N MET A 59 1.46 -12.93 -1.60
CA MET A 59 0.26 -13.63 -1.13
C MET A 59 0.54 -14.64 0.00
N ASP A 60 1.37 -14.28 0.98
CA ASP A 60 1.80 -15.20 2.05
C ASP A 60 1.31 -14.82 3.45
N TYR A 61 0.45 -13.81 3.59
CA TYR A 61 -0.17 -13.44 4.87
C TYR A 61 -1.36 -14.36 5.20
N ASP A 62 -1.07 -15.63 5.49
CA ASP A 62 -2.05 -16.66 5.89
C ASP A 62 -2.48 -16.53 7.38
N ASP A 63 -2.29 -15.36 8.01
CA ASP A 63 -2.44 -15.19 9.46
C ASP A 63 -3.86 -14.79 9.92
N ASP A 64 -4.84 -14.67 9.02
CA ASP A 64 -6.21 -14.16 9.29
C ASP A 64 -6.23 -12.77 9.97
N GLU A 65 -5.08 -12.12 10.18
CA GLU A 65 -4.94 -10.84 10.88
C GLU A 65 -4.99 -9.67 9.89
N ILE A 66 -4.49 -9.89 8.66
CA ILE A 66 -4.49 -8.91 7.58
C ILE A 66 -5.52 -9.27 6.52
N ARG A 67 -6.29 -8.28 6.06
CA ARG A 67 -7.19 -8.46 4.92
C ARG A 67 -6.44 -8.16 3.63
N ASP A 68 -5.79 -9.16 3.06
CA ASP A 68 -4.94 -9.00 1.88
C ASP A 68 -5.51 -9.63 0.59
N GLU A 69 -6.69 -10.24 0.66
CA GLU A 69 -7.42 -10.85 -0.46
C GLU A 69 -8.87 -10.32 -0.56
N GLY A 70 -9.53 -10.59 -1.70
CA GLY A 70 -10.90 -10.15 -1.97
C GLY A 70 -11.00 -8.64 -2.18
N PHE A 71 -12.14 -8.05 -1.80
CA PHE A 71 -12.27 -6.60 -1.77
C PHE A 71 -11.43 -6.04 -0.62
N THR A 72 -10.29 -5.44 -0.97
CA THR A 72 -9.39 -4.86 0.01
C THR A 72 -8.93 -3.47 -0.40
N GLU A 73 -8.31 -2.79 0.56
CA GLU A 73 -7.81 -1.43 0.44
C GLU A 73 -6.31 -1.44 0.68
N LEU A 74 -5.58 -0.73 -0.17
CA LEU A 74 -4.17 -0.47 0.03
C LEU A 74 -4.02 1.01 0.33
N TYR A 75 -3.39 1.31 1.46
CA TYR A 75 -3.08 2.69 1.86
C TYR A 75 -1.59 2.92 1.80
N VAL A 76 -1.21 4.13 1.42
CA VAL A 76 0.17 4.58 1.50
C VAL A 76 0.26 5.87 2.30
N ARG A 77 1.34 6.00 3.07
CA ARG A 77 1.68 7.23 3.79
C ARG A 77 3.09 7.66 3.44
N GLY A 78 3.22 8.79 2.77
CA GLY A 78 4.49 9.44 2.49
C GLY A 78 4.83 10.48 3.55
N TYR A 79 6.12 10.62 3.84
CA TYR A 79 6.65 11.61 4.77
C TYR A 79 7.74 12.44 4.09
N ASP A 80 7.68 13.77 4.25
CA ASP A 80 8.77 14.67 3.85
C ASP A 80 9.87 14.75 4.93
N ALA A 81 10.91 15.54 4.68
CA ALA A 81 12.03 15.72 5.62
C ALA A 81 11.64 16.38 6.97
N ASN A 82 10.48 17.03 7.04
CA ASN A 82 9.95 17.66 8.24
C ASN A 82 8.91 16.77 8.96
N TRP A 83 8.74 15.53 8.51
CA TRP A 83 7.71 14.60 9.00
C TRP A 83 6.27 15.05 8.74
N ASN A 84 6.04 15.90 7.74
CA ASN A 84 4.67 16.13 7.27
C ASN A 84 4.18 14.87 6.55
N GLU A 85 2.96 14.44 6.89
CA GLU A 85 2.33 13.25 6.34
C GLU A 85 1.47 13.59 5.12
N TYR A 86 1.58 12.77 4.09
CA TYR A 86 0.74 12.77 2.90
C TYR A 86 0.26 11.35 2.68
N GLY A 87 -1.00 11.14 2.34
CA GLY A 87 -1.55 9.80 2.16
C GLY A 87 -2.47 9.70 0.97
N ASP A 88 -2.50 8.50 0.39
CA ASP A 88 -3.47 8.11 -0.62
C ASP A 88 -3.89 6.65 -0.37
N GLY A 89 -5.01 6.24 -0.94
CA GLY A 89 -5.53 4.89 -0.80
C GLY A 89 -6.29 4.44 -2.04
N ILE A 90 -6.13 3.17 -2.37
CA ILE A 90 -6.84 2.54 -3.47
C ILE A 90 -7.65 1.36 -2.96
N THR A 91 -8.83 1.16 -3.52
CA THR A 91 -9.61 -0.06 -3.34
C THR A 91 -9.42 -0.94 -4.58
N LEU A 92 -9.16 -2.22 -4.36
CA LEU A 92 -8.94 -3.20 -5.41
C LEU A 92 -9.56 -4.54 -5.03
N TYR A 93 -9.71 -5.42 -6.03
CA TYR A 93 -10.12 -6.81 -5.80
C TYR A 93 -8.91 -7.72 -6.07
N LYS A 94 -8.30 -8.26 -5.01
CA LYS A 94 -7.14 -9.15 -5.11
C LYS A 94 -7.58 -10.61 -5.08
N VAL A 95 -7.16 -11.38 -6.07
CA VAL A 95 -7.55 -12.79 -6.26
C VAL A 95 -6.35 -13.70 -6.03
N LYS A 96 -6.55 -14.74 -5.21
CA LYS A 96 -5.57 -15.82 -4.99
C LYS A 96 -5.47 -16.70 -6.23
N LEU A 97 -4.23 -17.04 -6.60
CA LEU A 97 -3.93 -18.02 -7.67
C LEU A 97 -4.12 -19.45 -7.18
#